data_AF-A0A9E5ACS3-F1
#
_entry.id   AF-A0A9E5ACS3-F1
#
_cell.length_a   1.000
_cell.length_b   1.000
_cell.length_c   1.000
_cell.angle_alpha   90.00
_cell.angle_beta   90.00
_cell.angle_gamma   90.00
#
_symmetry.space_group_name_H-M   'P 1'
#
loop_
_entity.id
_entity.type
_entity.pdbx_description
1 polymer ?
#
loop_
_entity_poly.entity_id
_entity_poly.type
_entity_poly.pdbx_seq_one_letter_code
_entity_poly.pdbx_strand_id
1 'polypeptide(L)'
;MAAATADLYDAHGENLRVMAPLFRDYGGHASFEGTVVTLKVFEDNSLVRTALEEPGCGRVLVVDGGGSLRCALVGDLLAALGVQNGWAGILVYGCIRDGVPLSRLAIGVKALASNPRKSVKKGLGARDVLLRFADVRVNPGDYLYADADGVVIAAGKLD
;
A
#
# COMPACT_ATOMS: atom_id res chain seq x y z
N MET A 1 7.79 16.61 -0.31
CA MET A 1 8.64 15.42 -0.12
C MET A 1 8.17 14.83 1.20
N ALA A 2 7.83 13.54 1.25
CA ALA A 2 7.33 12.92 2.49
C ALA A 2 8.44 12.95 3.56
N ALA A 3 8.04 12.99 4.83
CA ALA A 3 8.99 12.98 5.94
C ALA A 3 9.74 11.64 6.00
N ALA A 4 11.04 11.67 6.30
CA ALA A 4 11.84 10.45 6.40
C ALA A 4 11.38 9.62 7.60
N THR A 5 11.22 8.31 7.40
CA THR A 5 10.63 7.43 8.42
C THR A 5 11.52 7.31 9.66
N ALA A 6 12.85 7.35 9.49
CA ALA A 6 13.81 7.39 10.59
C ALA A 6 13.65 8.65 11.44
N ASP A 7 13.62 9.84 10.82
CA ASP A 7 13.45 11.12 11.52
C ASP A 7 12.11 11.17 12.29
N LEU A 8 11.03 10.64 11.69
CA LEU A 8 9.74 10.52 12.36
C LEU A 8 9.82 9.61 13.61
N TYR A 9 10.54 8.49 13.51
CA TYR A 9 10.72 7.60 14.66
C TYR A 9 11.57 8.23 15.76
N ASP A 10 12.64 8.95 15.41
CA ASP A 10 13.45 9.71 16.38
C ASP A 10 12.60 10.77 17.12
N ALA A 11 11.65 11.41 16.44
CA ALA A 11 10.78 12.43 17.02
C ALA A 11 9.61 11.87 17.86
N HIS A 12 9.00 10.76 17.44
CA HIS A 12 7.75 10.27 18.02
C HIS A 12 7.85 8.92 18.75
N GLY A 13 8.94 8.16 18.53
CA GLY A 13 9.23 6.88 19.17
C GLY A 13 8.09 5.88 19.07
N GLU A 14 7.81 5.22 20.20
CA GLU A 14 6.81 4.15 20.34
C GLU A 14 5.35 4.58 20.09
N ASN A 15 5.09 5.88 19.84
CA ASN A 15 3.78 6.32 19.35
C ASN A 15 3.55 5.92 17.89
N LEU A 16 4.62 5.59 17.15
CA LEU A 16 4.55 5.06 15.80
C LEU A 16 4.54 3.54 15.81
N ARG A 17 3.77 2.95 14.90
CA ARG A 17 3.80 1.51 14.66
C ARG A 17 4.71 1.25 13.46
N VAL A 18 5.87 0.65 13.71
CA VAL A 18 6.84 0.29 12.66
C VAL A 18 6.47 -1.07 12.09
N MET A 19 6.25 -1.15 10.76
CA MET A 19 6.00 -2.43 10.10
C MET A 19 7.28 -3.26 10.00
N ALA A 20 7.15 -4.58 10.11
CA ALA A 20 8.24 -5.50 9.80
C ALA A 20 8.79 -5.23 8.37
N PRO A 21 10.11 -5.33 8.14
CA PRO A 21 10.77 -4.96 6.88
C PRO A 21 10.57 -6.03 5.79
N LEU A 22 9.33 -6.20 5.35
CA LEU A 22 8.90 -7.27 4.43
C LEU A 22 8.75 -6.81 2.98
N PHE A 23 8.68 -5.49 2.75
CA PHE A 23 8.23 -4.93 1.48
C PHE A 23 9.39 -4.48 0.60
N ARG A 24 9.19 -4.60 -0.72
CA ARG A 24 10.08 -4.10 -1.77
C ARG A 24 9.41 -2.99 -2.55
N ASP A 25 10.20 -2.04 -3.04
CA ASP A 25 9.74 -0.97 -3.90
C ASP A 25 9.52 -1.41 -5.34
N TYR A 26 8.38 -1.00 -5.88
CA TYR A 26 7.97 -1.26 -7.26
C TYR A 26 7.47 -0.01 -7.99
N GLY A 27 7.06 1.03 -7.27
CA GLY A 27 6.57 2.29 -7.85
C GLY A 27 7.70 3.24 -8.21
N GLY A 28 7.40 4.28 -9.01
CA GLY A 28 8.37 5.32 -9.35
C GLY A 28 8.65 6.31 -8.22
N HIS A 29 7.81 6.34 -7.18
CA HIS A 29 8.10 7.08 -5.95
C HIS A 29 8.58 6.11 -4.87
N ALA A 30 9.86 6.22 -4.51
CA ALA A 30 10.45 5.44 -3.40
C ALA A 30 9.95 5.89 -2.02
N SER A 31 9.43 7.11 -1.92
CA SER A 31 8.86 7.67 -0.69
C SER A 31 7.47 8.26 -0.96
N PHE A 32 6.52 7.94 -0.08
CA PHE A 32 5.12 8.35 -0.17
C PHE A 32 4.46 8.28 1.19
N GLU A 33 3.40 9.06 1.36
CA GLU A 33 2.64 9.15 2.60
C GLU A 33 1.17 9.46 2.31
N GLY A 34 0.29 9.22 3.28
CA GLY A 34 -1.10 9.62 3.16
C GLY A 34 -2.04 8.91 4.14
N THR A 35 -3.27 9.42 4.21
CA THR A 35 -4.34 8.78 4.97
C THR A 35 -4.66 7.41 4.38
N VAL A 36 -4.78 6.41 5.24
CA VAL A 36 -4.96 5.02 4.85
C VAL A 36 -6.41 4.70 4.51
N VAL A 37 -6.60 4.03 3.38
CA VAL A 37 -7.81 3.26 3.04
C VAL A 37 -7.44 1.78 3.09
N THR A 38 -8.21 0.96 3.81
CA THR A 38 -7.89 -0.45 3.99
C THR A 38 -8.75 -1.38 3.15
N LEU A 39 -8.13 -2.42 2.61
CA LEU A 39 -8.81 -3.54 1.97
C LEU A 39 -8.28 -4.85 2.51
N LYS A 40 -9.17 -5.77 2.87
CA LYS A 40 -8.84 -7.17 3.16
C LYS A 40 -9.41 -8.04 2.05
N VAL A 41 -8.52 -8.68 1.29
CA VAL A 41 -8.87 -9.53 0.15
C VAL A 41 -8.07 -10.83 0.19
N PHE A 42 -8.44 -11.80 -0.62
CA PHE A 42 -7.64 -13.02 -0.78
C PHE A 42 -7.67 -13.48 -2.23
N GLU A 43 -6.56 -13.26 -2.93
CA GLU A 43 -6.36 -13.67 -4.32
C GLU A 43 -7.39 -13.13 -5.32
N ASP A 44 -8.10 -12.06 -4.93
CA ASP A 44 -9.13 -11.35 -5.68
C ASP A 44 -8.81 -9.85 -5.62
N ASN A 45 -8.78 -9.18 -6.78
CA ASN A 45 -8.47 -7.76 -6.87
C ASN A 45 -9.64 -6.88 -7.33
N SER A 46 -10.87 -7.41 -7.33
CA SER A 46 -12.06 -6.64 -7.68
C SER A 46 -12.19 -5.38 -6.82
N LEU A 47 -12.05 -5.50 -5.49
CA LEU A 47 -12.12 -4.33 -4.59
C LEU A 47 -10.94 -3.38 -4.74
N VAL A 48 -9.75 -3.90 -5.07
CA VAL A 48 -8.56 -3.08 -5.33
C VAL A 48 -8.81 -2.17 -6.54
N ARG A 49 -9.38 -2.72 -7.61
CA ARG A 49 -9.74 -1.94 -8.79
C ARG A 49 -10.77 -0.87 -8.43
N THR A 50 -11.88 -1.24 -7.80
CA THR A 50 -12.95 -0.29 -7.44
C THR A 50 -12.42 0.84 -6.55
N ALA A 51 -11.57 0.55 -5.58
CA ALA A 51 -10.97 1.59 -4.75
C ALA A 51 -10.09 2.55 -5.55
N LEU A 52 -9.27 2.04 -6.47
CA LEU A 52 -8.40 2.87 -7.30
C LEU A 52 -9.15 3.69 -8.36
N GLU A 53 -10.39 3.32 -8.71
CA GLU A 53 -11.29 4.10 -9.57
C GLU A 53 -11.84 5.36 -8.86
N GLU A 54 -11.80 5.40 -7.52
CA GLU A 54 -12.25 6.53 -6.73
C GLU A 54 -11.16 7.62 -6.61
N PRO A 55 -11.54 8.89 -6.35
CA PRO A 55 -10.59 9.96 -6.08
C PRO A 55 -9.64 9.61 -4.91
N GLY A 56 -8.35 9.51 -5.19
CA GLY A 56 -7.32 9.18 -4.22
C GLY A 56 -7.09 10.30 -3.21
N CYS A 57 -7.11 11.56 -3.64
CA CYS A 57 -6.89 12.74 -2.78
C CYS A 57 -5.60 12.64 -1.93
N GLY A 58 -4.53 12.07 -2.49
CA GLY A 58 -3.28 11.84 -1.78
C GLY A 58 -3.34 10.73 -0.72
N ARG A 59 -4.40 9.90 -0.70
CA ARG A 59 -4.50 8.75 0.21
C ARG A 59 -3.60 7.61 -0.24
N VAL A 60 -3.38 6.68 0.69
CA VAL A 60 -2.64 5.43 0.45
C VAL A 60 -3.58 4.25 0.58
N LEU A 61 -3.59 3.38 -0.42
CA LEU A 61 -4.36 2.14 -0.39
C LEU A 61 -3.53 1.02 0.26
N VAL A 62 -4.01 0.49 1.38
CA VAL A 62 -3.35 -0.61 2.10
C VAL A 62 -4.15 -1.89 1.92
N VAL A 63 -3.55 -2.87 1.25
CA VAL A 63 -4.20 -4.12 0.86
C VAL A 63 -3.61 -5.30 1.64
N ASP A 64 -4.39 -5.86 2.56
CA ASP A 64 -4.12 -7.18 3.14
C ASP A 64 -4.59 -8.26 2.17
N GLY A 65 -3.65 -8.84 1.42
CA GLY A 65 -3.86 -9.98 0.53
C GLY A 65 -3.67 -11.35 1.20
N GLY A 66 -3.59 -11.39 2.53
CA GLY A 66 -3.25 -12.57 3.31
C GLY A 66 -1.80 -13.04 3.13
N GLY A 67 -0.92 -12.19 2.57
CA GLY A 67 0.47 -12.54 2.29
C GLY A 67 0.61 -13.60 1.19
N SER A 68 -0.45 -13.87 0.41
CA SER A 68 -0.37 -14.87 -0.66
C SER A 68 0.63 -14.43 -1.72
N LEU A 69 1.53 -15.35 -2.05
CA LEU A 69 2.49 -15.19 -3.14
C LEU A 69 2.04 -15.89 -4.44
N ARG A 70 0.80 -16.40 -4.50
CA ARG A 70 0.35 -17.25 -5.61
C ARG A 70 -0.23 -16.49 -6.80
N CYS A 71 -0.59 -15.22 -6.64
CA CYS A 71 -1.05 -14.34 -7.70
C CYS A 71 -0.82 -12.87 -7.35
N ALA A 72 -0.82 -12.01 -8.35
CA ALA A 72 -0.69 -10.57 -8.22
C ALA A 72 -2.05 -9.90 -8.00
N LEU A 73 -2.11 -8.98 -7.03
CA LEU A 73 -3.26 -8.13 -6.74
C LEU A 73 -3.21 -6.80 -7.50
N VAL A 74 -1.99 -6.28 -7.76
CA VAL A 74 -1.76 -5.03 -8.49
C VAL A 74 -0.83 -5.30 -9.67
N GLY A 75 -1.14 -4.68 -10.81
CA GLY A 75 -0.28 -4.58 -11.98
C GLY A 75 -0.24 -3.13 -12.48
N ASP A 76 0.47 -2.90 -13.57
CA ASP A 76 0.70 -1.57 -14.15
C ASP A 76 -0.59 -0.79 -14.44
N LEU A 77 -1.61 -1.45 -15.00
CA LEU A 77 -2.90 -0.81 -15.31
C LEU A 77 -3.62 -0.29 -14.06
N LEU A 78 -3.56 -1.03 -12.94
CA LEU A 78 -4.20 -0.60 -11.71
C LEU A 78 -3.41 0.52 -11.04
N ALA A 79 -2.08 0.46 -11.05
CA ALA A 79 -1.26 1.55 -10.54
C ALA A 79 -1.40 2.82 -11.37
N ALA A 80 -1.48 2.71 -12.70
CA ALA A 80 -1.71 3.85 -13.59
C ALA A 80 -3.07 4.50 -13.34
N LEU A 81 -4.10 3.70 -13.07
CA LEU A 81 -5.40 4.18 -12.61
C LEU A 81 -5.28 4.93 -11.26
N GLY A 82 -4.49 4.40 -10.33
CA GLY A 82 -4.16 5.08 -9.07
C GLY A 82 -3.52 6.46 -9.28
N VAL A 83 -2.56 6.56 -10.21
CA VAL A 83 -1.96 7.84 -10.61
C VAL A 83 -3.03 8.79 -11.16
N GLN A 84 -3.84 8.32 -12.11
CA GLN A 84 -4.89 9.13 -12.75
C GLN A 84 -5.88 9.70 -11.74
N ASN A 85 -6.20 8.94 -10.69
CA ASN A 85 -7.13 9.37 -9.65
C ASN A 85 -6.46 10.03 -8.44
N GLY A 86 -5.14 10.27 -8.48
CA GLY A 86 -4.44 11.04 -7.45
C GLY A 86 -4.19 10.29 -6.14
N TRP A 87 -3.97 8.97 -6.21
CA TRP A 87 -3.47 8.19 -5.07
C TRP A 87 -1.97 8.45 -4.85
N ALA A 88 -1.56 8.57 -3.59
CA ALA A 88 -0.15 8.77 -3.24
C ALA A 88 0.65 7.46 -3.33
N GLY A 89 0.00 6.35 -2.95
CA GLY A 89 0.65 5.04 -3.00
C GLY A 89 -0.26 3.84 -2.74
N ILE A 90 0.31 2.65 -2.94
CA ILE A 90 -0.34 1.36 -2.71
C ILE A 90 0.63 0.45 -1.95
N LEU A 91 0.24 0.01 -0.76
CA LEU A 91 0.96 -1.00 0.01
C LEU A 91 0.22 -2.34 -0.08
N VAL A 92 0.89 -3.39 -0.55
CA VAL A 92 0.29 -4.70 -0.79
C VAL A 92 0.97 -5.76 0.08
N TYR A 93 0.26 -6.26 1.10
CA TYR A 93 0.64 -7.49 1.79
C TYR A 93 0.25 -8.71 0.94
N GLY A 94 1.03 -8.94 -0.11
CA GLY A 94 0.85 -9.94 -1.15
C GLY A 94 1.77 -9.66 -2.34
N CYS A 95 1.47 -10.24 -3.50
CA CYS A 95 2.24 -10.03 -4.73
C CYS A 95 1.66 -8.95 -5.65
N ILE A 96 2.55 -8.39 -6.47
CA ILE A 96 2.23 -7.56 -7.64
C ILE A 96 2.72 -8.23 -8.93
N ARG A 97 2.51 -7.59 -10.07
CA ARG A 97 3.16 -7.94 -11.34
C ARG A 97 3.49 -6.69 -12.16
N ASP A 98 4.16 -6.85 -13.29
CA ASP A 98 4.51 -5.76 -14.19
C ASP A 98 5.46 -4.74 -13.53
N GLY A 99 6.43 -5.23 -12.75
CA GLY A 99 7.35 -4.42 -11.95
C GLY A 99 8.15 -3.36 -12.73
N VAL A 100 8.59 -3.68 -13.95
CA VAL A 100 9.33 -2.71 -14.79
C VAL A 100 8.43 -1.54 -15.22
N PRO A 101 7.24 -1.76 -15.82
CA PRO A 101 6.28 -0.68 -16.04
C PRO A 101 5.91 0.10 -14.77
N LEU A 102 5.64 -0.60 -13.66
CA LEU A 102 5.29 0.03 -12.37
C LEU A 102 6.34 1.04 -11.89
N SER A 103 7.63 0.72 -12.06
CA SER A 103 8.74 1.56 -11.62
C SER A 103 8.82 2.92 -12.32
N ARG A 104 8.05 3.12 -13.39
CA ARG A 104 7.99 4.36 -14.18
C ARG A 104 6.77 5.21 -13.86
N LEU A 105 5.86 4.73 -13.01
CA LEU A 105 4.64 5.43 -12.65
C LEU A 105 4.89 6.33 -11.44
N ALA A 106 4.36 7.55 -11.48
CA ALA A 106 4.48 8.56 -10.43
C ALA A 106 3.58 8.27 -9.21
N ILE A 107 3.74 7.09 -8.61
CA ILE A 107 3.02 6.58 -7.44
C ILE A 107 3.94 5.68 -6.62
N GLY A 108 3.74 5.66 -5.31
CA GLY A 108 4.40 4.70 -4.44
C GLY A 108 3.78 3.31 -4.58
N VAL A 109 4.58 2.26 -4.74
CA VAL A 109 4.08 0.88 -4.69
C VAL A 109 5.07 0.03 -3.91
N LYS A 110 4.60 -0.57 -2.81
CA LYS A 110 5.37 -1.51 -2.01
C LYS A 110 4.62 -2.83 -1.89
N ALA A 111 5.32 -3.95 -2.07
CA ALA A 111 4.73 -5.30 -2.00
C ALA A 111 5.74 -6.35 -1.53
N LEU A 112 5.28 -7.57 -1.20
CA LEU A 112 6.16 -8.65 -0.74
C LEU A 112 7.05 -9.19 -1.87
N ALA A 113 6.45 -9.42 -3.04
CA ALA A 113 7.13 -9.98 -4.20
C ALA A 113 6.35 -9.71 -5.50
N SER A 114 6.90 -10.20 -6.62
CA SER A 114 6.22 -10.21 -7.92
C SER A 114 5.77 -11.63 -8.30
N ASN A 115 4.58 -11.78 -8.87
CA ASN A 115 4.08 -13.03 -9.45
C ASN A 115 3.35 -12.76 -10.78
N PRO A 116 3.69 -13.44 -11.90
CA PRO A 116 3.08 -13.17 -13.20
C PRO A 116 1.58 -13.51 -13.29
N ARG A 117 1.07 -14.41 -12.43
CA ARG A 117 -0.31 -14.87 -12.43
C ARG A 117 -1.24 -13.76 -11.92
N LYS A 118 -2.30 -13.45 -12.67
CA LYS A 118 -3.37 -12.54 -12.21
C LYS A 118 -4.23 -13.18 -11.11
N SER A 119 -4.74 -12.35 -10.20
CA SER A 119 -5.81 -12.71 -9.27
C SER A 119 -7.13 -13.04 -9.98
N VAL A 120 -8.08 -13.61 -9.24
CA VAL A 120 -9.47 -13.72 -9.70
C VAL A 120 -10.19 -12.36 -9.56
N LYS A 121 -11.42 -12.30 -10.07
CA LYS A 121 -12.30 -11.12 -10.02
C LYS A 121 -13.71 -11.54 -9.66
N LYS A 122 -13.91 -11.99 -8.42
CA LYS A 122 -15.20 -12.47 -7.89
C LYS A 122 -15.89 -11.43 -7.00
N GLY A 123 -15.25 -10.31 -6.71
CA GLY A 123 -15.84 -9.26 -5.87
C GLY A 123 -15.74 -9.57 -4.37
N LEU A 124 -14.85 -10.48 -3.97
CA LEU A 124 -14.72 -10.91 -2.58
C LEU A 124 -13.75 -10.01 -1.81
N GLY A 125 -14.09 -9.74 -0.55
CA GLY A 125 -13.25 -9.03 0.39
C GLY A 125 -14.06 -8.10 1.29
N ALA A 126 -13.34 -7.33 2.09
CA ALA A 126 -13.89 -6.29 2.96
C ALA A 126 -13.08 -5.01 2.82
N ARG A 127 -13.77 -3.88 2.94
CA ARG A 127 -13.20 -2.54 2.84
C ARG A 127 -13.41 -1.81 4.16
N ASP A 128 -12.49 -0.89 4.48
CA ASP A 128 -12.54 -0.05 5.68
C ASP A 128 -12.65 -0.88 6.97
N VAL A 129 -11.88 -1.97 7.01
CA VAL A 129 -11.74 -2.86 8.16
C VAL A 129 -10.35 -2.75 8.77
N LEU A 130 -10.23 -3.04 10.06
CA LEU A 130 -8.94 -3.18 10.73
C LEU A 130 -8.11 -4.30 10.09
N LEU A 131 -6.87 -4.00 9.70
CA LEU A 131 -5.90 -4.96 9.18
C LEU A 131 -4.85 -5.32 10.25
N ARG A 132 -4.29 -6.53 10.15
CA ARG A 132 -3.25 -7.05 11.05
C ARG A 132 -2.24 -7.89 10.27
N PHE A 133 -1.10 -7.30 9.96
CA PHE A 133 0.03 -7.94 9.29
C PHE A 133 1.31 -7.14 9.56
N ALA A 134 2.48 -7.70 9.22
CA ALA A 134 3.78 -7.07 9.43
C ALA A 134 3.94 -6.50 10.86
N ASP A 135 3.50 -7.29 11.85
CA ASP A 135 3.57 -7.00 13.28
C ASP A 135 2.80 -5.77 13.78
N VAL A 136 1.94 -5.17 12.95
CA VAL A 136 1.17 -3.98 13.33
C VAL A 136 -0.34 -4.13 13.07
N ARG A 137 -1.10 -3.18 13.65
CA ARG A 137 -2.52 -2.95 13.37
C ARG A 137 -2.65 -1.70 12.52
N VAL A 138 -3.42 -1.77 11.43
CA VAL A 138 -3.71 -0.64 10.55
C VAL A 138 -5.21 -0.42 10.47
N ASN A 139 -5.68 0.73 10.95
CA ASN A 139 -7.08 1.15 10.87
C ASN A 139 -7.30 2.01 9.61
N PRO A 140 -8.53 2.02 9.07
CA PRO A 140 -8.94 3.08 8.15
C PRO A 140 -8.76 4.45 8.81
N GLY A 141 -8.20 5.41 8.10
CA GLY A 141 -7.96 6.76 8.63
C GLY A 141 -6.64 6.93 9.39
N ASP A 142 -5.91 5.86 9.73
CA ASP A 142 -4.50 5.96 10.14
C ASP A 142 -3.69 6.70 9.06
N TYR A 143 -2.50 7.21 9.38
CA TYR A 143 -1.61 7.84 8.41
C TYR A 143 -0.37 6.98 8.20
N LEU A 144 -0.05 6.71 6.94
CA LEU A 144 1.09 5.91 6.55
C LEU A 144 2.19 6.82 6.02
N TYR A 145 3.42 6.56 6.46
CA TYR A 145 4.64 7.10 5.87
C TYR A 145 5.52 5.93 5.42
N ALA A 146 6.06 6.02 4.21
CA ALA A 146 6.89 4.98 3.65
C ALA A 146 8.06 5.61 2.87
N ASP A 147 9.22 5.01 3.02
CA ASP A 147 10.42 5.32 2.24
C ASP A 147 11.29 4.06 2.08
N ALA A 148 12.56 4.21 1.73
CA ALA A 148 13.48 3.09 1.53
C ALA A 148 13.82 2.33 2.83
N ASP A 149 13.72 2.97 3.99
CA ASP A 149 14.06 2.35 5.28
C ASP A 149 12.92 1.49 5.81
N GLY A 150 11.68 1.92 5.59
CA GLY A 150 10.53 1.12 6.01
C GLY A 150 9.17 1.79 5.83
N VAL A 151 8.22 1.32 6.64
CA VAL A 151 6.86 1.84 6.72
C VAL A 151 6.49 2.06 8.18
N VAL A 152 6.01 3.26 8.50
CA VAL A 152 5.50 3.61 9.82
C VAL A 152 4.05 4.07 9.74
N ILE A 153 3.26 3.69 10.76
CA ILE A 153 1.84 4.01 10.86
C ILE A 153 1.58 4.86 12.11
N ALA A 154 1.06 6.06 11.89
CA ALA A 154 0.58 6.97 12.92
C ALA A 154 -0.96 6.93 13.02
N ALA A 155 -1.51 7.35 14.16
CA ALA A 155 -2.98 7.44 14.34
C ALA A 155 -3.63 8.55 13.50
N GLY A 156 -2.83 9.50 13.01
CA GLY A 156 -3.22 10.62 12.17
C GLY A 156 -1.98 11.26 11.54
N LYS A 157 -2.19 12.30 10.73
CA LYS A 157 -1.08 13.04 10.12
C LYS A 157 -0.27 13.73 11.24
N LEU A 158 1.05 13.56 11.18
CA LEU A 158 2.03 14.22 12.02
C LEU A 158 2.43 15.57 11.39
N ASP A 159 2.68 16.56 12.23
CA ASP A 159 3.07 17.93 11.85
C ASP A 159 4.58 18.06 11.62
#